data_AF-A0A349NC29-F1
#
_entry.id   AF-A0A349NC29-F1
#
_cell.length_a   1.000
_cell.length_b   1.000
_cell.length_c   1.000
_cell.angle_alpha   90.00
_cell.angle_beta   90.00
_cell.angle_gamma   90.00
#
_symmetry.space_group_name_H-M   'P 1'
#
loop_
_entity.id
_entity.type
_entity.pdbx_description
1 polymer ?
#
loop_
_entity_poly.entity_id
_entity_poly.type
_entity_poly.pdbx_seq_one_letter_code
_entity_poly.pdbx_strand_id
1 'polypeptide(L)'
;MKNSRFRLAIGFASTTAILLSISPPVIEAQSVLSGTGISEDPEFFITLDTYVKYGGDIDVIDGLTGQAYHSDNAVVKAIHSSFPRIMGGLHMKLLELEARYMNFYLSQGVQHDRELAALAESFGITRFSMDRSRWMVREKAILQRLDKKPFFQIKELVVWEKEYLDEELPDNKWAKNIQFNSDTQSWERRVLTEWNVNTVQVTRWNNGQLNTNVQIVKKLQGLNLETNKGFHIMVGGRGLSRYVQPGDFSEVSVSYPMIVSRTENAEEQIERLQKQIVENLSHLYDPFTWVARRSTRFRTAFSSELINYFKERKYRVKDRDWFDPVICHFLNDVVTVKRYGFKEVYDLYLTQQFANSKSVLGKDLDLLNWHEGENRKGESVNRNRRIWLNFDRPGGARFVMLDAYLRYGDKLTDALREKLTSLKKSENGKELIQKVIAEVSNVPAEKYIPAAIKAQKAGLEQFREKMNF
;
A
#
# COMPACT_ATOMS: atom_id res chain seq x y z
N MET A 1 -53.72 57.71 24.01
CA MET A 1 -52.37 57.54 24.61
C MET A 1 -51.34 57.31 23.50
N LYS A 2 -50.38 58.23 23.40
CA LYS A 2 -48.99 58.19 22.86
C LYS A 2 -48.49 57.04 21.94
N ASN A 3 -48.00 57.48 20.76
CA ASN A 3 -46.62 57.37 20.18
C ASN A 3 -45.94 56.04 19.73
N SER A 4 -45.27 56.21 18.57
CA SER A 4 -43.96 55.69 18.08
C SER A 4 -43.86 54.23 17.59
N ARG A 5 -43.44 53.96 16.34
CA ARG A 5 -42.08 53.97 15.71
C ARG A 5 -41.12 52.89 16.25
N PHE A 6 -40.42 52.22 15.31
CA PHE A 6 -39.11 51.53 15.44
C PHE A 6 -39.11 50.18 16.18
N ARG A 7 -38.25 49.17 15.92
CA ARG A 7 -37.16 48.88 14.96
C ARG A 7 -36.76 47.40 15.13
N LEU A 8 -36.16 46.83 14.06
CA LEU A 8 -35.09 45.80 14.02
C LEU A 8 -35.09 44.59 14.98
N ALA A 9 -35.00 43.39 14.40
CA ALA A 9 -33.92 42.44 14.74
C ALA A 9 -33.63 41.50 13.56
N ILE A 10 -32.41 41.58 13.06
CA ILE A 10 -31.76 40.69 12.10
C ILE A 10 -31.45 39.38 12.84
N GLY A 11 -31.85 38.25 12.26
CA GLY A 11 -31.44 36.91 12.71
C GLY A 11 -30.96 36.09 11.51
N PHE A 12 -29.64 36.06 11.31
CA PHE A 12 -28.96 35.16 10.38
C PHE A 12 -29.27 33.70 10.77
N ALA A 13 -29.90 32.96 9.87
CA ALA A 13 -30.00 31.51 10.00
C ALA A 13 -28.65 30.90 9.59
N SER A 14 -27.93 30.41 10.60
CA SER A 14 -26.68 29.67 10.47
C SER A 14 -26.83 28.50 9.49
N THR A 15 -25.99 28.49 8.47
CA THR A 15 -25.76 27.35 7.60
C THR A 15 -24.99 26.31 8.40
N THR A 16 -25.68 25.27 8.86
CA THR A 16 -25.06 24.10 9.47
C THR A 16 -24.27 23.38 8.39
N ALA A 17 -22.95 23.59 8.37
CA ALA A 17 -22.03 22.79 7.60
C ALA A 17 -22.06 21.37 8.15
N ILE A 18 -22.64 20.44 7.38
CA ILE A 18 -22.46 19.01 7.61
C ILE A 18 -21.00 18.69 7.28
N LEU A 19 -20.16 18.74 8.31
CA LEU A 19 -18.85 18.08 8.34
C LEU A 19 -19.12 16.57 8.27
N LEU A 20 -19.22 16.02 7.07
CA LEU A 20 -18.93 14.61 6.85
C LEU A 20 -17.43 14.44 7.12
N SER A 21 -17.08 14.20 8.38
CA SER A 21 -15.80 13.61 8.75
C SER A 21 -15.79 12.19 8.18
N ILE A 22 -15.40 12.07 6.91
CA ILE A 22 -14.99 10.80 6.35
C ILE A 22 -13.68 10.48 7.07
N SER A 23 -13.78 9.69 8.15
CA SER A 23 -12.62 9.09 8.77
C SER A 23 -11.78 8.45 7.65
N PRO A 24 -10.47 8.72 7.56
CA PRO A 24 -9.64 8.02 6.59
C PRO A 24 -9.83 6.51 6.82
N PRO A 25 -9.99 5.71 5.76
CA PRO A 25 -10.13 4.28 5.91
C PRO A 25 -8.95 3.74 6.71
N VAL A 26 -9.22 2.84 7.65
CA VAL A 26 -8.20 2.16 8.46
C VAL A 26 -7.13 1.63 7.50
N ILE A 27 -5.90 2.10 7.71
CA ILE A 27 -4.77 1.83 6.83
C ILE A 27 -4.15 0.53 7.29
N GLU A 28 -4.73 -0.59 6.87
CA GLU A 28 -4.03 -1.87 6.99
C GLU A 28 -3.04 -2.03 5.84
N ALA A 29 -1.81 -2.42 6.19
CA ALA A 29 -0.65 -2.47 5.30
C ALA A 29 -0.66 -3.70 4.36
N GLN A 30 -1.83 -4.26 4.07
CA GLN A 30 -2.01 -5.55 3.41
C GLN A 30 -2.92 -5.44 2.17
N SER A 31 -3.23 -6.59 1.56
CA SER A 31 -4.20 -6.70 0.48
C SER A 31 -5.50 -5.96 0.83
N VAL A 32 -6.12 -5.35 -0.18
CA VAL A 32 -7.39 -4.65 -0.03
C VAL A 32 -8.48 -5.55 0.56
N LEU A 33 -8.44 -6.85 0.22
CA LEU A 33 -9.42 -7.83 0.67
C LEU A 33 -9.18 -8.28 2.11
N SER A 34 -7.91 -8.40 2.52
CA SER A 34 -7.60 -8.90 3.87
C SER A 34 -7.96 -7.88 4.95
N GLY A 35 -7.77 -6.58 4.67
CA GLY A 35 -8.13 -5.52 5.63
C GLY A 35 -9.61 -5.16 5.70
N THR A 36 -10.46 -5.87 4.96
CA THR A 36 -11.92 -5.70 5.01
C THR A 36 -12.64 -6.74 5.86
N GLY A 37 -11.92 -7.70 6.47
CA GLY A 37 -12.54 -8.73 7.30
C GLY A 37 -13.51 -9.64 6.55
N ILE A 38 -13.32 -9.82 5.23
CA ILE A 38 -14.27 -10.51 4.34
C ILE A 38 -14.54 -11.95 4.80
N SER A 39 -13.56 -12.61 5.44
CA SER A 39 -13.74 -13.95 6.00
C SER A 39 -14.76 -14.02 7.15
N GLU A 40 -15.12 -12.88 7.75
CA GLU A 40 -16.08 -12.78 8.85
C GLU A 40 -17.37 -12.03 8.45
N ASP A 41 -17.50 -11.63 7.19
CA ASP A 41 -18.64 -10.87 6.68
C ASP A 41 -19.78 -11.83 6.26
N PRO A 42 -20.86 -11.98 7.03
CA PRO A 42 -21.95 -12.88 6.68
C PRO A 42 -22.68 -12.42 5.41
N GLU A 43 -22.74 -11.11 5.16
CA GLU A 43 -23.32 -10.57 3.92
C GLU A 43 -22.48 -10.98 2.71
N PHE A 44 -21.16 -11.08 2.82
CA PHE A 44 -20.32 -11.58 1.73
C PHE A 44 -20.73 -13.00 1.31
N PHE A 45 -20.94 -13.90 2.27
CA PHE A 45 -21.35 -15.29 1.98
C PHE A 45 -22.79 -15.39 1.48
N ILE A 46 -23.69 -14.51 1.94
CA ILE A 46 -25.09 -14.43 1.48
C ILE A 46 -25.19 -13.87 0.05
N THR A 47 -24.28 -12.97 -0.34
CA THR A 47 -24.35 -12.20 -1.60
C THR A 47 -23.42 -12.72 -2.69
N LEU A 48 -22.98 -13.99 -2.62
CA LEU A 48 -22.06 -14.60 -3.59
C LEU A 48 -22.62 -14.79 -5.02
N ASP A 49 -23.84 -14.32 -5.28
CA ASP A 49 -24.45 -14.44 -6.59
C ASP A 49 -23.93 -13.37 -7.57
N THR A 50 -23.66 -13.83 -8.79
CA THR A 50 -23.32 -13.07 -10.01
C THR A 50 -21.86 -12.69 -10.24
N TYR A 51 -21.00 -13.68 -10.52
CA TYR A 51 -19.87 -13.42 -11.45
C TYR A 51 -19.36 -14.67 -12.18
N VAL A 52 -19.50 -14.68 -13.51
CA VAL A 52 -19.11 -15.79 -14.42
C VAL A 52 -17.74 -15.52 -15.07
N LYS A 53 -16.80 -14.87 -14.36
CA LYS A 53 -15.41 -14.71 -14.88
C LYS A 53 -14.43 -15.78 -14.40
N TYR A 54 -14.80 -16.52 -13.35
CA TYR A 54 -14.08 -17.69 -12.86
C TYR A 54 -14.74 -19.00 -13.28
N GLY A 55 -15.67 -18.94 -14.26
CA GLY A 55 -16.27 -20.12 -14.86
C GLY A 55 -15.23 -20.87 -15.69
N GLY A 56 -14.67 -21.91 -15.10
CA GLY A 56 -13.82 -22.91 -15.74
C GLY A 56 -13.84 -24.15 -14.86
N ASP A 57 -13.59 -25.30 -15.46
CA ASP A 57 -13.49 -26.55 -14.70
C ASP A 57 -12.28 -26.45 -13.76
N ILE A 58 -12.53 -26.67 -12.47
CA ILE A 58 -11.51 -26.80 -11.44
C ILE A 58 -11.27 -28.29 -11.28
N ASP A 59 -10.06 -28.73 -11.64
CA ASP A 59 -9.66 -30.11 -11.46
C ASP A 59 -9.55 -30.43 -9.97
N VAL A 60 -10.06 -31.58 -9.54
CA VAL A 60 -9.86 -32.07 -8.18
C VAL A 60 -8.83 -33.19 -8.26
N ILE A 61 -7.70 -32.99 -7.58
CA ILE A 61 -6.55 -33.89 -7.61
C ILE A 61 -6.40 -34.54 -6.24
N ASP A 62 -6.20 -35.85 -6.22
CA ASP A 62 -5.74 -36.55 -5.02
C ASP A 62 -4.26 -36.25 -4.80
N GLY A 63 -3.94 -35.59 -3.68
CA GLY A 63 -2.58 -35.20 -3.34
C GLY A 63 -1.63 -36.38 -3.12
N LEU A 64 -2.15 -37.54 -2.72
CA LEU A 64 -1.31 -38.72 -2.46
C LEU A 64 -0.86 -39.38 -3.76
N THR A 65 -1.80 -39.59 -4.69
CA THR A 65 -1.55 -40.29 -5.95
C THR A 65 -1.17 -39.37 -7.10
N GLY A 66 -1.54 -38.08 -7.01
CA GLY A 66 -1.39 -37.11 -8.08
C GLY A 66 -2.35 -37.29 -9.25
N GLN A 67 -3.37 -38.15 -9.10
CA GLN A 67 -4.38 -38.43 -10.12
C GLN A 67 -5.68 -37.67 -9.83
N ALA A 68 -6.66 -37.76 -10.72
CA ALA A 68 -7.98 -37.21 -10.48
C ALA A 68 -8.58 -37.81 -9.20
N TYR A 69 -9.17 -36.95 -8.37
CA TYR A 69 -9.76 -37.37 -7.10
C TYR A 69 -11.07 -38.14 -7.35
N HIS A 70 -11.11 -39.40 -6.92
CA HIS A 70 -12.26 -40.29 -7.17
C HIS A 70 -13.05 -40.67 -5.90
N SER A 71 -12.59 -40.26 -4.72
CA SER A 71 -13.28 -40.58 -3.47
C SER A 71 -14.59 -39.78 -3.35
N ASP A 72 -15.64 -40.43 -2.86
CA ASP A 72 -16.91 -39.76 -2.56
C ASP A 72 -16.84 -39.07 -1.19
N ASN A 73 -16.25 -37.87 -1.18
CA ASN A 73 -16.14 -37.04 0.01
C ASN A 73 -17.06 -35.81 -0.09
N ALA A 74 -18.05 -35.74 0.80
CA ALA A 74 -19.06 -34.67 0.83
C ALA A 74 -18.43 -33.27 1.02
N VAL A 75 -17.37 -33.17 1.83
CA VAL A 75 -16.66 -31.91 2.06
C VAL A 75 -15.99 -31.44 0.77
N VAL A 76 -15.28 -32.34 0.08
CA VAL A 76 -14.60 -32.02 -1.19
C VAL A 76 -15.61 -31.53 -2.23
N LYS A 77 -16.75 -32.21 -2.37
CA LYS A 77 -17.82 -31.81 -3.29
C LYS A 77 -18.39 -30.43 -2.96
N ALA A 78 -18.64 -30.15 -1.67
CA ALA A 78 -19.17 -28.87 -1.22
C ALA A 78 -18.17 -27.72 -1.44
N ILE A 79 -16.88 -27.94 -1.14
CA ILE A 79 -15.84 -26.94 -1.39
C ILE A 79 -15.66 -26.71 -2.89
N HIS A 80 -15.55 -27.76 -3.70
CA HIS A 80 -15.45 -27.64 -5.16
C HIS A 80 -16.61 -26.84 -5.76
N SER A 81 -17.85 -27.11 -5.31
CA SER A 81 -19.05 -26.41 -5.79
C SER A 81 -19.09 -24.93 -5.37
N SER A 82 -18.58 -24.58 -4.19
CA SER A 82 -18.60 -23.21 -3.66
C SER A 82 -17.40 -22.37 -4.11
N PHE A 83 -16.30 -22.99 -4.54
CA PHE A 83 -15.04 -22.31 -4.84
C PHE A 83 -15.15 -21.23 -5.94
N PRO A 84 -15.81 -21.48 -7.10
CA PRO A 84 -15.97 -20.45 -8.13
C PRO A 84 -16.71 -19.21 -7.64
N ARG A 85 -17.72 -19.40 -6.76
CA ARG A 85 -18.49 -18.31 -6.17
C ARG A 85 -17.62 -17.46 -5.24
N ILE A 86 -16.84 -18.10 -4.37
CA ILE A 86 -15.88 -17.41 -3.48
C ILE A 86 -14.90 -16.57 -4.31
N MET A 87 -14.29 -17.14 -5.34
CA MET A 87 -13.35 -16.42 -6.22
C MET A 87 -14.01 -15.24 -6.95
N GLY A 88 -15.22 -15.43 -7.47
CA GLY A 88 -16.00 -14.37 -8.12
C GLY A 88 -16.31 -13.21 -7.17
N GLY A 89 -16.77 -13.52 -5.96
CA GLY A 89 -17.04 -12.52 -4.91
C GLY A 89 -15.79 -11.73 -4.52
N LEU A 90 -14.67 -12.41 -4.25
CA LEU A 90 -13.39 -11.76 -3.90
C LEU A 90 -12.89 -10.84 -5.02
N HIS A 91 -12.99 -11.27 -6.27
CA HIS A 91 -12.58 -10.46 -7.41
C HIS A 91 -13.43 -9.19 -7.56
N MET A 92 -14.75 -9.31 -7.40
CA MET A 92 -15.65 -8.16 -7.47
C MET A 92 -15.37 -7.15 -6.36
N LYS A 93 -15.23 -7.63 -5.12
CA LYS A 93 -14.86 -6.77 -3.98
C LYS A 93 -13.52 -6.07 -4.22
N LEU A 94 -12.52 -6.77 -4.75
CA LEU A 94 -11.22 -6.17 -5.07
C LEU A 94 -11.37 -5.04 -6.11
N LEU A 95 -12.09 -5.30 -7.20
CA LEU A 95 -12.37 -4.32 -8.24
C LEU A 95 -13.06 -3.08 -7.68
N GLU A 96 -14.13 -3.27 -6.92
CA GLU A 96 -14.92 -2.19 -6.35
C GLU A 96 -14.08 -1.33 -5.38
N LEU A 97 -13.40 -1.98 -4.45
CA LEU A 97 -12.62 -1.30 -3.42
C LEU A 97 -11.42 -0.56 -4.02
N GLU A 98 -10.69 -1.15 -4.97
CA GLU A 98 -9.57 -0.48 -5.64
C GLU A 98 -10.03 0.64 -6.57
N ALA A 99 -11.13 0.47 -7.31
CA ALA A 99 -11.69 1.55 -8.14
C ALA A 99 -12.12 2.75 -7.28
N ARG A 100 -12.85 2.50 -6.18
CA ARG A 100 -13.24 3.56 -5.22
C ARG A 100 -12.02 4.24 -4.62
N TYR A 101 -11.01 3.47 -4.21
CA TYR A 101 -9.79 3.99 -3.61
C TYR A 101 -8.98 4.84 -4.59
N MET A 102 -8.76 4.35 -5.81
CA MET A 102 -8.07 5.10 -6.86
C MET A 102 -8.81 6.39 -7.20
N ASN A 103 -10.14 6.36 -7.34
CA ASN A 103 -10.93 7.57 -7.61
C ASN A 103 -10.81 8.60 -6.47
N PHE A 104 -10.89 8.16 -5.22
CA PHE A 104 -10.67 9.01 -4.05
C PHE A 104 -9.29 9.68 -4.12
N TYR A 105 -8.20 8.92 -4.27
CA TYR A 105 -6.85 9.49 -4.30
C TYR A 105 -6.57 10.34 -5.54
N LEU A 106 -7.17 10.04 -6.69
CA LEU A 106 -7.09 10.93 -7.86
C LEU A 106 -7.72 12.28 -7.55
N SER A 107 -8.93 12.30 -6.98
CA SER A 107 -9.61 13.54 -6.61
C SER A 107 -8.84 14.36 -5.56
N GLN A 108 -8.37 13.70 -4.50
CA GLN A 108 -7.57 14.31 -3.45
C GLN A 108 -6.24 14.81 -3.99
N GLY A 109 -5.60 14.04 -4.88
CA GLY A 109 -4.37 14.42 -5.54
C GLY A 109 -4.50 15.66 -6.39
N VAL A 110 -5.60 15.82 -7.15
CA VAL A 110 -5.84 17.05 -7.95
C VAL A 110 -5.94 18.28 -7.05
N GLN A 111 -6.59 18.14 -5.90
CA GLN A 111 -6.76 19.27 -4.98
C GLN A 111 -5.44 19.57 -4.23
N HIS A 112 -4.68 18.55 -3.83
CA HIS A 112 -3.33 18.68 -3.28
C HIS A 112 -2.34 19.33 -4.25
N ASP A 113 -2.35 18.92 -5.52
CA ASP A 113 -1.56 19.52 -6.61
C ASP A 113 -1.82 21.02 -6.72
N ARG A 114 -3.10 21.44 -6.71
CA ARG A 114 -3.49 22.86 -6.79
C ARG A 114 -3.02 23.68 -5.59
N GLU A 115 -3.22 23.18 -4.37
CA GLU A 115 -2.81 23.89 -3.16
C GLU A 115 -1.30 23.93 -3.02
N LEU A 116 -0.61 22.84 -3.35
CA LEU A 116 0.84 22.81 -3.37
C LEU A 116 1.40 23.74 -4.45
N ALA A 117 0.81 23.81 -5.63
CA ALA A 117 1.21 24.76 -6.68
C ALA A 117 1.08 26.21 -6.21
N ALA A 118 -0.06 26.58 -5.59
CA ALA A 118 -0.27 27.93 -5.07
C ALA A 118 0.73 28.27 -3.95
N LEU A 119 0.97 27.34 -3.03
CA LEU A 119 1.96 27.53 -1.97
C LEU A 119 3.37 27.62 -2.55
N ALA A 120 3.75 26.70 -3.44
CA ALA A 120 5.03 26.67 -4.11
C ALA A 120 5.30 27.96 -4.91
N GLU A 121 4.29 28.51 -5.59
CA GLU A 121 4.37 29.78 -6.31
C GLU A 121 4.59 30.97 -5.37
N SER A 122 4.04 30.94 -4.15
CA SER A 122 4.36 31.97 -3.15
C SER A 122 5.84 31.90 -2.71
N PHE A 123 6.43 30.71 -2.73
CA PHE A 123 7.87 30.48 -2.62
C PHE A 123 8.53 30.58 -4.00
N GLY A 124 7.90 31.21 -4.98
CA GLY A 124 8.36 31.46 -6.35
C GLY A 124 8.79 30.24 -7.17
N ILE A 125 8.39 29.05 -6.77
CA ILE A 125 8.46 27.83 -7.57
C ILE A 125 7.30 27.91 -8.56
N THR A 126 7.54 28.49 -9.72
CA THR A 126 6.49 28.74 -10.71
C THR A 126 6.26 27.53 -11.59
N ARG A 127 5.04 27.44 -12.14
CA ARG A 127 4.63 26.39 -13.08
C ARG A 127 4.72 24.96 -12.53
N PHE A 128 4.81 24.80 -11.21
CA PHE A 128 4.70 23.49 -10.60
C PHE A 128 3.35 22.89 -10.97
N SER A 129 3.40 21.73 -11.59
CA SER A 129 2.23 20.91 -11.85
C SER A 129 2.70 19.47 -11.93
N MET A 130 1.95 18.60 -11.26
CA MET A 130 2.11 17.18 -11.46
C MET A 130 1.62 16.77 -12.85
N ASP A 131 2.42 15.99 -13.57
CA ASP A 131 1.97 15.37 -14.82
C ASP A 131 0.86 14.33 -14.53
N ARG A 132 -0.39 14.76 -14.67
CA ARG A 132 -1.57 13.94 -14.41
C ARG A 132 -1.72 12.78 -15.40
N SER A 133 -1.12 12.87 -16.59
CA SER A 133 -1.12 11.75 -17.54
C SER A 133 -0.33 10.56 -16.99
N ARG A 134 0.65 10.82 -16.11
CA ARG A 134 1.48 9.81 -15.45
C ARG A 134 0.91 9.30 -14.14
N TRP A 135 -0.24 9.81 -13.70
CA TRP A 135 -0.84 9.38 -12.46
C TRP A 135 -1.43 7.98 -12.58
N MET A 136 -0.97 7.12 -11.67
CA MET A 136 -1.49 5.77 -11.48
C MET A 136 -1.47 4.92 -12.75
N VAL A 137 -0.50 5.13 -13.67
CA VAL A 137 -0.49 4.43 -14.97
C VAL A 137 -0.45 2.92 -14.77
N ARG A 138 0.38 2.43 -13.85
CA ARG A 138 0.52 1.00 -13.56
C ARG A 138 -0.73 0.43 -12.89
N GLU A 139 -1.29 1.16 -11.94
CA GLU A 139 -2.51 0.80 -11.24
C GLU A 139 -3.72 0.77 -12.17
N LYS A 140 -3.84 1.74 -13.08
CA LYS A 140 -4.87 1.76 -14.12
C LYS A 140 -4.73 0.57 -15.06
N ALA A 141 -3.51 0.21 -15.47
CA ALA A 141 -3.28 -0.97 -16.29
C ALA A 141 -3.68 -2.27 -15.55
N ILE A 142 -3.37 -2.37 -14.25
CA ILE A 142 -3.79 -3.51 -13.41
C ILE A 142 -5.31 -3.55 -13.29
N LEU A 143 -5.96 -2.42 -12.98
CA LEU A 143 -7.41 -2.35 -12.81
C LEU A 143 -8.14 -2.67 -14.12
N GLN A 144 -7.69 -2.13 -15.25
CA GLN A 144 -8.23 -2.45 -16.58
C GLN A 144 -8.04 -3.93 -16.93
N ARG A 145 -6.94 -4.55 -16.50
CA ARG A 145 -6.75 -5.99 -16.67
C ARG A 145 -7.74 -6.78 -15.83
N LEU A 146 -7.90 -6.44 -14.54
CA LEU A 146 -8.88 -7.06 -13.64
C LEU A 146 -10.31 -6.96 -14.19
N ASP A 147 -10.69 -5.77 -14.66
CA ASP A 147 -12.03 -5.48 -15.21
C ASP A 147 -12.34 -6.31 -16.45
N LYS A 148 -11.33 -6.83 -17.16
CA LYS A 148 -11.54 -7.73 -18.29
C LYS A 148 -11.45 -9.20 -17.89
N LYS A 149 -10.42 -9.56 -17.13
CA LYS A 149 -10.07 -10.95 -16.79
C LYS A 149 -9.40 -11.02 -15.42
N PRO A 150 -9.52 -12.12 -14.68
CA PRO A 150 -8.74 -12.32 -13.46
C PRO A 150 -7.25 -12.52 -13.78
N PHE A 151 -6.37 -12.04 -12.89
CA PHE A 151 -4.94 -12.34 -12.97
C PHE A 151 -4.63 -13.75 -12.49
N PHE A 152 -5.32 -14.13 -11.42
CA PHE A 152 -5.06 -15.30 -10.62
C PHE A 152 -6.28 -16.21 -10.75
N GLN A 153 -6.07 -17.47 -11.14
CA GLN A 153 -7.09 -18.51 -11.22
C GLN A 153 -6.62 -19.76 -10.48
N ILE A 154 -7.50 -20.31 -9.63
CA ILE A 154 -7.30 -21.66 -9.10
C ILE A 154 -7.76 -22.64 -10.18
N LYS A 155 -6.84 -23.51 -10.61
CA LYS A 155 -7.10 -24.53 -11.64
C LYS A 155 -7.20 -25.93 -11.06
N GLU A 156 -6.48 -26.19 -9.98
CA GLU A 156 -6.46 -27.48 -9.31
C GLU A 156 -6.79 -27.28 -7.83
N LEU A 157 -7.73 -28.07 -7.29
CA LEU A 157 -7.90 -28.29 -5.86
C LEU A 157 -7.22 -29.60 -5.50
N VAL A 158 -6.15 -29.53 -4.69
CA VAL A 158 -5.37 -30.71 -4.30
C VAL A 158 -5.85 -31.17 -2.94
N VAL A 159 -6.48 -32.33 -2.89
CA VAL A 159 -7.08 -32.88 -1.69
C VAL A 159 -6.11 -33.84 -1.02
N TRP A 160 -5.81 -33.57 0.25
CA TRP A 160 -5.07 -34.46 1.12
C TRP A 160 -6.01 -34.97 2.21
N GLU A 161 -6.26 -36.27 2.23
CA GLU A 161 -7.04 -36.88 3.29
C GLU A 161 -6.13 -37.14 4.50
N LYS A 162 -6.44 -36.47 5.62
CA LYS A 162 -5.62 -36.40 6.82
C LYS A 162 -5.27 -37.78 7.38
N GLU A 163 -6.19 -38.74 7.27
CA GLU A 163 -6.03 -40.10 7.77
C GLU A 163 -4.94 -40.90 7.03
N TYR A 164 -4.54 -40.45 5.84
CA TYR A 164 -3.54 -41.11 5.00
C TYR A 164 -2.27 -40.29 4.84
N LEU A 165 -2.16 -39.16 5.55
CA LEU A 165 -0.95 -38.35 5.55
C LEU A 165 0.11 -38.95 6.49
N ASP A 166 1.32 -39.07 5.97
CA ASP A 166 2.53 -39.47 6.69
C ASP A 166 3.63 -38.42 6.45
N GLU A 167 4.58 -38.29 7.37
CA GLU A 167 5.76 -37.42 7.24
C GLU A 167 6.55 -37.75 5.96
N GLU A 168 6.58 -39.02 5.55
CA GLU A 168 7.10 -39.44 4.25
C GLU A 168 6.09 -39.14 3.13
N LEU A 169 6.17 -37.91 2.61
CA LEU A 169 5.32 -37.46 1.51
C LEU A 169 5.67 -38.13 0.17
N PRO A 170 4.68 -38.35 -0.71
CA PRO A 170 4.91 -38.91 -2.04
C PRO A 170 5.75 -38.00 -2.93
N ASP A 171 6.55 -38.57 -3.83
CA ASP A 171 7.32 -37.83 -4.82
C ASP A 171 6.43 -37.34 -5.98
N ASN A 172 5.69 -36.25 -5.72
CA ASN A 172 4.87 -35.60 -6.74
C ASN A 172 4.95 -34.06 -6.64
N LYS A 173 4.51 -33.37 -7.71
CA LYS A 173 4.65 -31.91 -7.82
C LYS A 173 3.88 -31.12 -6.75
N TRP A 174 2.90 -31.74 -6.08
CA TRP A 174 2.03 -31.10 -5.09
C TRP A 174 2.48 -31.33 -3.65
N ALA A 175 3.18 -32.44 -3.37
CA ALA A 175 3.72 -32.74 -2.04
C ALA A 175 4.57 -31.60 -1.48
N LYS A 176 5.32 -30.91 -2.35
CA LYS A 176 6.08 -29.70 -1.97
C LYS A 176 5.24 -28.56 -1.41
N ASN A 177 3.90 -28.61 -1.46
CA ASN A 177 3.03 -27.55 -0.96
C ASN A 177 2.44 -27.87 0.42
N ILE A 178 2.85 -28.96 1.05
CA ILE A 178 2.49 -29.30 2.42
C ILE A 178 3.73 -29.69 3.22
N GLN A 179 3.69 -29.50 4.53
CA GLN A 179 4.72 -29.98 5.45
C GLN A 179 4.10 -30.34 6.80
N PHE A 180 4.71 -31.27 7.52
CA PHE A 180 4.37 -31.49 8.92
C PHE A 180 5.20 -30.55 9.79
N ASN A 181 4.55 -29.72 10.60
CA ASN A 181 5.22 -28.86 11.58
C ASN A 181 5.28 -29.59 12.93
N SER A 182 6.50 -30.00 13.32
CA SER A 182 6.75 -30.72 14.57
C SER A 182 6.45 -29.89 15.81
N ASP A 183 6.56 -28.56 15.75
CA ASP A 183 6.36 -27.69 16.90
C ASP A 183 4.87 -27.56 17.25
N THR A 184 4.02 -27.53 16.23
CA THR A 184 2.55 -27.44 16.38
C THR A 184 1.85 -28.79 16.27
N GLN A 185 2.58 -29.86 15.94
CA GLN A 185 2.05 -31.20 15.69
C GLN A 185 0.91 -31.20 14.65
N SER A 186 1.08 -30.41 13.59
CA SER A 186 0.04 -30.18 12.59
C SER A 186 0.60 -30.06 11.19
N TRP A 187 -0.20 -30.50 10.21
CA TRP A 187 0.09 -30.25 8.80
C TRP A 187 -0.14 -28.79 8.43
N GLU A 188 0.86 -28.20 7.77
CA GLU A 188 0.80 -26.89 7.16
C GLU A 188 0.75 -27.01 5.64
N ARG A 189 0.17 -26.00 4.99
CA ARG A 189 -0.02 -25.90 3.56
C ARG A 189 0.47 -24.55 3.07
N ARG A 190 0.97 -24.52 1.86
CA ARG A 190 1.36 -23.27 1.20
C ARG A 190 0.84 -23.21 -0.21
N VAL A 191 0.77 -21.98 -0.70
CA VAL A 191 0.71 -21.71 -2.13
C VAL A 191 1.99 -21.01 -2.54
N LEU A 192 2.60 -21.48 -3.62
CA LEU A 192 3.71 -20.82 -4.32
C LEU A 192 3.27 -20.51 -5.75
N THR A 193 3.57 -19.31 -6.22
CA THR A 193 3.18 -18.88 -7.57
C THR A 193 4.18 -17.90 -8.18
N GLU A 194 4.24 -17.86 -9.51
CA GLU A 194 5.06 -16.95 -10.29
C GLU A 194 4.15 -16.06 -11.15
N TRP A 195 4.38 -14.76 -11.07
CA TRP A 195 3.72 -13.76 -11.90
C TRP A 195 4.70 -13.29 -12.97
N ASN A 196 4.28 -13.38 -14.23
CA ASN A 196 5.08 -12.97 -15.38
C ASN A 196 4.43 -11.78 -16.09
N VAL A 197 5.23 -10.74 -16.33
CA VAL A 197 4.81 -9.54 -17.07
C VAL A 197 5.76 -9.32 -18.23
N ASN A 198 5.22 -9.45 -19.44
CA ASN A 198 5.96 -9.36 -20.70
C ASN A 198 5.93 -7.92 -21.19
N THR A 199 6.92 -7.12 -20.78
CA THR A 199 7.01 -5.71 -21.21
C THR A 199 7.83 -5.60 -22.48
N VAL A 200 7.32 -4.87 -23.47
CA VAL A 200 8.07 -4.56 -24.68
C VAL A 200 8.87 -3.28 -24.48
N GLN A 201 10.20 -3.36 -24.62
CA GLN A 201 11.07 -2.18 -24.65
C GLN A 201 11.53 -1.93 -26.09
N VAL A 202 11.18 -0.76 -26.63
CA VAL A 202 11.69 -0.30 -27.93
C VAL A 202 13.10 0.23 -27.69
N THR A 203 14.11 -0.43 -28.26
CA THR A 203 15.52 -0.16 -27.92
C THR A 203 16.22 0.74 -28.93
N ARG A 204 15.79 0.80 -30.20
CA ARG A 204 16.27 1.78 -31.20
C ARG A 204 15.38 1.79 -32.45
N TRP A 205 15.31 2.96 -33.08
CA TRP A 205 14.89 3.12 -34.47
C TRP A 205 16.17 3.07 -35.32
N ASN A 206 16.40 1.97 -36.04
CA ASN A 206 17.52 1.85 -36.99
C ASN A 206 16.92 1.48 -38.35
N ASN A 207 17.23 2.26 -39.39
CA ASN A 207 16.83 2.00 -40.78
C ASN A 207 15.32 1.70 -40.99
N GLY A 208 14.43 2.43 -40.29
CA GLY A 208 12.98 2.29 -40.47
C GLY A 208 12.36 1.01 -39.89
N GLN A 209 13.14 0.15 -39.21
CA GLN A 209 12.63 -1.01 -38.48
C GLN A 209 12.63 -0.76 -36.97
N LEU A 210 11.50 -1.04 -36.34
CA LEU A 210 11.29 -0.90 -34.91
C LEU A 210 11.88 -2.12 -34.22
N ASN A 211 13.02 -1.96 -33.53
CA ASN A 211 13.62 -3.07 -32.81
C ASN A 211 12.99 -3.15 -31.41
N THR A 212 12.16 -4.18 -31.20
CA THR A 212 11.45 -4.44 -29.94
C THR A 212 12.12 -5.58 -29.20
N ASN A 213 12.65 -5.31 -28.00
CA ASN A 213 13.09 -6.36 -27.09
C ASN A 213 12.00 -6.62 -26.05
N VAL A 214 11.52 -7.86 -25.98
CA VAL A 214 10.61 -8.29 -24.90
C VAL A 214 11.45 -8.55 -23.65
N GLN A 215 11.12 -7.88 -22.56
CA GLN A 215 11.66 -8.12 -21.23
C GLN A 215 10.58 -8.72 -20.34
N ILE A 216 10.90 -9.87 -19.74
CA ILE A 216 10.02 -10.54 -18.78
C ILE A 216 10.41 -10.07 -17.39
N VAL A 217 9.45 -9.45 -16.69
CA VAL A 217 9.58 -9.14 -15.26
C VAL A 217 8.85 -10.24 -14.49
N LYS A 218 9.56 -10.86 -13.53
CA LYS A 218 9.01 -11.95 -12.72
C LYS A 218 8.85 -11.54 -11.26
N LYS A 219 7.73 -11.95 -10.66
CA LYS A 219 7.49 -11.87 -9.22
C LYS A 219 7.15 -13.25 -8.69
N LEU A 220 8.00 -13.76 -7.80
CA LEU A 220 7.68 -14.94 -7.01
C LEU A 220 6.82 -14.52 -5.84
N GLN A 221 5.81 -15.31 -5.51
CA GLN A 221 4.90 -15.04 -4.43
C GLN A 221 4.57 -16.34 -3.70
N GLY A 222 4.45 -16.29 -2.38
CA GLY A 222 4.06 -17.44 -1.59
C GLY A 222 3.32 -17.05 -0.32
N LEU A 223 2.41 -17.92 0.13
CA LEU A 223 1.64 -17.75 1.36
C LEU A 223 1.52 -19.08 2.11
N ASN A 224 1.83 -19.08 3.40
CA ASN A 224 1.45 -20.12 4.35
C ASN A 224 -0.05 -19.97 4.66
N LEU A 225 -0.82 -21.04 4.44
CA LEU A 225 -2.28 -21.04 4.51
C LEU A 225 -2.83 -21.18 5.93
N GLU A 226 -1.98 -21.46 6.91
CA GLU A 226 -2.31 -21.60 8.33
C GLU A 226 -2.00 -20.31 9.08
N THR A 227 -0.91 -19.62 8.71
CA THR A 227 -0.47 -18.41 9.40
C THR A 227 -0.75 -17.11 8.66
N ASN A 228 -1.10 -17.20 7.36
CA ASN A 228 -1.16 -16.08 6.42
C ASN A 228 0.13 -15.25 6.37
N LYS A 229 1.27 -15.80 6.76
CA LYS A 229 2.58 -15.21 6.55
C LYS A 229 3.12 -15.65 5.20
N GLY A 230 3.89 -14.81 4.54
CA GLY A 230 4.33 -15.11 3.19
C GLY A 230 5.29 -14.08 2.63
N PHE A 231 5.54 -14.23 1.34
CA PHE A 231 6.48 -13.40 0.62
C PHE A 231 6.00 -12.96 -0.76
N HIS A 232 6.57 -11.85 -1.23
CA HIS A 232 6.60 -11.50 -2.65
C HIS A 232 8.00 -10.97 -3.00
N ILE A 233 8.63 -11.51 -4.04
CA ILE A 233 10.01 -11.20 -4.41
C ILE A 233 10.06 -10.87 -5.91
N MET A 234 10.52 -9.67 -6.23
CA MET A 234 10.83 -9.27 -7.60
C MET A 234 12.15 -9.91 -8.03
N VAL A 235 12.10 -10.83 -8.99
CA VAL A 235 13.30 -11.54 -9.46
C VAL A 235 14.24 -10.55 -10.15
N GLY A 236 15.51 -10.56 -9.77
CA GLY A 236 16.52 -9.63 -10.28
C GLY A 236 16.30 -8.17 -9.84
N GLY A 237 15.43 -7.91 -8.84
CA GLY A 237 15.19 -6.58 -8.29
C GLY A 237 14.46 -5.61 -9.23
N ARG A 238 13.90 -6.10 -10.34
CA ARG A 238 13.19 -5.26 -11.32
C ARG A 238 11.72 -5.15 -10.97
N GLY A 239 11.26 -3.92 -10.71
CA GLY A 239 9.83 -3.62 -10.56
C GLY A 239 9.12 -3.44 -11.90
N LEU A 240 7.80 -3.24 -11.87
CA LEU A 240 7.04 -2.96 -13.09
C LEU A 240 7.48 -1.67 -13.78
N SER A 241 7.63 -1.76 -15.11
CA SER A 241 7.81 -0.61 -15.99
C SER A 241 6.64 0.37 -15.89
N ARG A 242 6.90 1.65 -16.13
CA ARG A 242 5.86 2.69 -16.20
C ARG A 242 4.90 2.52 -17.37
N TYR A 243 5.30 1.78 -18.42
CA TYR A 243 4.54 1.64 -19.67
C TYR A 243 3.79 0.31 -19.81
N VAL A 244 3.66 -0.45 -18.71
CA VAL A 244 2.97 -1.74 -18.71
C VAL A 244 1.53 -1.60 -19.20
N GLN A 245 1.12 -2.49 -20.09
CA GLN A 245 -0.23 -2.56 -20.63
C GLN A 245 -1.03 -3.68 -19.95
N PRO A 246 -2.38 -3.61 -19.95
CA PRO A 246 -3.22 -4.69 -19.42
C PRO A 246 -2.90 -6.07 -20.02
N GLY A 247 -2.54 -6.12 -21.31
CA GLY A 247 -2.21 -7.35 -22.03
C GLY A 247 -0.83 -7.94 -21.69
N ASP A 248 0.06 -7.19 -21.04
CA ASP A 248 1.42 -7.66 -20.72
C ASP A 248 1.41 -8.69 -19.58
N PHE A 249 0.35 -8.69 -18.77
CA PHE A 249 0.22 -9.54 -17.62
C PHE A 249 -0.26 -10.94 -18.02
N SER A 250 0.60 -11.93 -17.79
CA SER A 250 0.25 -13.34 -17.97
C SER A 250 -0.79 -13.76 -16.95
N GLU A 251 -1.62 -14.73 -17.34
CA GLU A 251 -2.47 -15.42 -16.37
C GLU A 251 -1.60 -16.24 -15.40
N VAL A 252 -2.03 -16.28 -14.15
CA VAL A 252 -1.40 -17.01 -13.06
C VAL A 252 -2.32 -18.14 -12.67
N SER A 253 -1.91 -19.37 -12.97
CA SER A 253 -2.61 -20.59 -12.58
C SER A 253 -2.03 -21.15 -11.29
N VAL A 254 -2.89 -21.56 -10.36
CA VAL A 254 -2.49 -22.06 -9.05
C VAL A 254 -3.23 -23.34 -8.69
N SER A 255 -2.48 -24.25 -8.08
CA SER A 255 -3.01 -25.42 -7.37
C SER A 255 -3.19 -25.06 -5.89
N TYR A 256 -4.39 -25.22 -5.35
CA TYR A 256 -4.70 -24.88 -3.98
C TYR A 256 -4.83 -26.16 -3.12
N PRO A 257 -3.94 -26.39 -2.15
CA PRO A 257 -4.01 -27.55 -1.27
C PRO A 257 -5.11 -27.41 -0.20
N MET A 258 -5.90 -28.46 -0.02
CA MET A 258 -6.80 -28.63 1.11
C MET A 258 -6.46 -29.92 1.86
N ILE A 259 -6.59 -29.87 3.18
CA ILE A 259 -6.56 -31.07 4.02
C ILE A 259 -7.97 -31.28 4.53
N VAL A 260 -8.52 -32.45 4.26
CA VAL A 260 -9.85 -32.87 4.70
C VAL A 260 -9.71 -34.09 5.61
N SER A 261 -10.69 -34.30 6.48
CA SER A 261 -10.74 -35.45 7.38
C SER A 261 -12.11 -36.09 7.28
N ARG A 262 -12.13 -37.41 7.13
CA ARG A 262 -13.36 -38.21 7.12
C ARG A 262 -13.95 -38.42 8.51
N THR A 263 -13.14 -38.22 9.56
CA THR A 263 -13.57 -38.41 10.95
C THR A 263 -14.19 -37.17 11.58
N GLU A 264 -13.93 -35.99 11.02
CA GLU A 264 -14.51 -34.72 11.48
C GLU A 264 -15.95 -34.57 10.97
N ASN A 265 -16.76 -33.76 11.67
CA ASN A 265 -18.10 -33.41 11.20
C ASN A 265 -18.01 -32.65 9.86
N ALA A 266 -18.76 -33.10 8.86
CA ALA A 266 -18.69 -32.56 7.51
C ALA A 266 -19.12 -31.09 7.42
N GLU A 267 -20.20 -30.69 8.09
CA GLU A 267 -20.72 -29.31 8.04
C GLU A 267 -19.76 -28.34 8.71
N GLU A 268 -19.26 -28.68 9.90
CA GLU A 268 -18.27 -27.89 10.62
C GLU A 268 -16.97 -27.74 9.83
N GLN A 269 -16.52 -28.82 9.17
CA GLN A 269 -15.33 -28.78 8.33
C GLN A 269 -15.54 -27.92 7.08
N ILE A 270 -16.72 -27.98 6.44
CA ILE A 270 -17.05 -27.13 5.27
C ILE A 270 -17.02 -25.65 5.66
N GLU A 271 -17.70 -25.25 6.73
CA GLU A 271 -17.75 -23.86 7.18
C GLU A 271 -16.33 -23.34 7.50
N ARG A 272 -15.57 -24.13 8.26
CA ARG A 272 -14.18 -23.81 8.61
C ARG A 272 -13.30 -23.64 7.37
N LEU A 273 -13.37 -24.56 6.42
CA LEU A 273 -12.56 -24.52 5.20
C LEU A 273 -12.95 -23.34 4.30
N GLN A 274 -14.24 -23.03 4.16
CA GLN A 274 -14.70 -21.87 3.38
C GLN A 274 -14.18 -20.57 3.98
N LYS A 275 -14.27 -20.39 5.32
CA LYS A 275 -13.73 -19.21 6.01
C LYS A 275 -12.21 -19.08 5.81
N GLN A 276 -11.47 -20.18 5.98
CA GLN A 276 -10.03 -20.21 5.75
C GLN A 276 -9.66 -19.90 4.29
N ILE A 277 -10.38 -20.46 3.32
CA ILE A 277 -10.17 -20.21 1.90
C ILE A 277 -10.35 -18.71 1.59
N VAL A 278 -11.41 -18.10 2.10
CA VAL A 278 -11.66 -16.66 1.92
C VAL A 278 -10.52 -15.84 2.53
N GLU A 279 -10.10 -16.13 3.76
CA GLU A 279 -8.99 -15.42 4.41
C GLU A 279 -7.68 -15.58 3.63
N ASN A 280 -7.32 -16.80 3.26
CA ASN A 280 -6.12 -17.12 2.51
C ASN A 280 -6.06 -16.40 1.16
N LEU A 281 -7.14 -16.49 0.39
CA LEU A 281 -7.23 -15.86 -0.92
C LEU A 281 -7.26 -14.33 -0.82
N SER A 282 -7.82 -13.78 0.27
CA SER A 282 -7.79 -12.33 0.52
C SER A 282 -6.35 -11.80 0.61
N HIS A 283 -5.42 -12.56 1.21
CA HIS A 283 -4.01 -12.19 1.28
C HIS A 283 -3.25 -12.51 -0.01
N LEU A 284 -3.54 -13.64 -0.65
CA LEU A 284 -2.83 -14.12 -1.83
C LEU A 284 -3.18 -13.30 -3.08
N TYR A 285 -4.43 -12.85 -3.22
CA TYR A 285 -4.91 -12.16 -4.42
C TYR A 285 -4.74 -10.64 -4.35
N ASP A 286 -3.48 -10.17 -4.41
CA ASP A 286 -3.16 -8.73 -4.50
C ASP A 286 -2.24 -8.43 -5.71
N PRO A 287 -2.81 -8.12 -6.89
CA PRO A 287 -2.04 -7.75 -8.07
C PRO A 287 -1.37 -6.37 -7.94
N PHE A 288 -1.75 -5.54 -6.96
CA PHE A 288 -1.18 -4.20 -6.81
C PHE A 288 0.09 -4.16 -5.94
N THR A 289 0.47 -5.28 -5.31
CA THR A 289 1.79 -5.50 -4.69
C THR A 289 2.96 -5.23 -5.65
N TRP A 290 2.70 -5.24 -6.95
CA TRP A 290 3.66 -4.86 -7.98
C TRP A 290 4.10 -3.39 -7.96
N VAL A 291 3.27 -2.49 -7.45
CA VAL A 291 3.54 -1.05 -7.46
C VAL A 291 4.10 -0.57 -6.13
N ALA A 292 3.26 -0.67 -5.11
CA ALA A 292 3.55 -0.34 -3.72
C ALA A 292 2.36 -0.78 -2.86
N ARG A 293 2.57 -0.88 -1.54
CA ARG A 293 1.47 -1.10 -0.59
C ARG A 293 0.46 0.04 -0.70
N ARG A 294 -0.83 -0.31 -0.56
CA ARG A 294 -1.96 0.61 -0.67
C ARG A 294 -1.76 1.90 0.14
N SER A 295 -1.30 1.74 1.39
CA SER A 295 -1.02 2.81 2.35
C SER A 295 -0.05 3.89 1.88
N THR A 296 0.85 3.58 0.94
CA THR A 296 1.88 4.53 0.48
C THR A 296 1.83 4.83 -1.02
N ARG A 297 1.09 4.01 -1.78
CA ARG A 297 1.05 4.02 -3.24
C ARG A 297 0.75 5.40 -3.84
N PHE A 298 -0.01 6.23 -3.13
CA PHE A 298 -0.55 7.48 -3.65
C PHE A 298 -0.04 8.76 -2.98
N ARG A 299 0.91 8.65 -2.04
CA ARG A 299 1.21 9.73 -1.08
C ARG A 299 2.59 10.38 -1.23
N THR A 300 3.49 9.78 -2.02
CA THR A 300 4.92 10.12 -1.98
C THR A 300 5.43 10.97 -3.14
N ALA A 301 4.69 11.04 -4.25
CA ALA A 301 5.18 11.62 -5.50
C ALA A 301 5.37 13.15 -5.46
N PHE A 302 4.53 13.88 -4.72
CA PHE A 302 4.50 15.35 -4.73
C PHE A 302 5.82 16.00 -4.30
N SER A 303 6.38 15.57 -3.17
CA SER A 303 7.64 16.15 -2.66
C SER A 303 8.82 15.91 -3.61
N SER A 304 8.90 14.72 -4.23
CA SER A 304 9.97 14.39 -5.19
C SER A 304 9.84 15.20 -6.48
N GLU A 305 8.62 15.40 -6.98
CA GLU A 305 8.40 16.23 -8.16
C GLU A 305 8.74 17.69 -7.86
N LEU A 306 8.34 18.20 -6.70
CA LEU A 306 8.62 19.58 -6.29
C LEU A 306 10.14 19.86 -6.23
N ILE A 307 10.94 18.91 -5.77
CA ILE A 307 12.41 19.01 -5.77
C ILE A 307 12.95 19.22 -7.20
N ASN A 308 12.37 18.57 -8.22
CA ASN A 308 12.82 18.72 -9.60
C ASN A 308 12.59 20.16 -10.11
N TYR A 309 11.41 20.73 -9.86
CA TYR A 309 11.12 22.13 -10.18
C TYR A 309 11.96 23.11 -9.34
N PHE A 310 12.26 22.75 -8.09
CA PHE A 310 13.04 23.60 -7.19
C PHE A 310 14.52 23.70 -7.62
N LYS A 311 15.11 22.60 -8.10
CA LYS A 311 16.51 22.56 -8.57
C LYS A 311 16.80 23.54 -9.69
N GLU A 312 15.85 23.75 -10.59
CA GLU A 312 15.98 24.68 -11.72
C GLU A 312 16.04 26.15 -11.29
N ARG A 313 15.68 26.45 -10.03
CA ARG A 313 15.66 27.80 -9.52
C ARG A 313 17.01 28.25 -8.95
N LYS A 314 17.38 29.51 -9.15
CA LYS A 314 18.56 30.14 -8.53
C LYS A 314 18.20 30.83 -7.22
N TYR A 315 17.89 30.07 -6.18
CA TYR A 315 17.92 30.63 -4.83
C TYR A 315 19.35 30.96 -4.43
N ARG A 316 19.54 32.07 -3.72
CA ARG A 316 20.83 32.48 -3.16
C ARG A 316 21.08 31.73 -1.84
N VAL A 317 21.10 30.40 -1.91
CA VAL A 317 21.34 29.49 -0.79
C VAL A 317 22.53 28.58 -1.12
N LYS A 318 23.48 28.43 -0.18
CA LYS A 318 24.74 27.71 -0.39
C LYS A 318 24.60 26.18 -0.28
N ASP A 319 23.85 25.71 0.69
CA ASP A 319 23.70 24.31 1.13
C ASP A 319 22.44 23.64 0.55
N ARG A 320 22.29 23.72 -0.78
CA ARG A 320 21.09 23.26 -1.49
C ARG A 320 20.77 21.78 -1.34
N ASP A 321 21.78 20.92 -1.21
CA ASP A 321 21.58 19.48 -1.02
C ASP A 321 20.82 19.16 0.28
N TRP A 322 20.97 20.01 1.29
CA TRP A 322 20.20 19.93 2.53
C TRP A 322 18.91 20.74 2.45
N PHE A 323 19.00 21.98 1.95
CA PHE A 323 17.90 22.95 1.98
C PHE A 323 16.74 22.58 1.05
N ASP A 324 17.02 22.18 -0.19
CA ASP A 324 16.00 21.92 -1.20
C ASP A 324 15.05 20.78 -0.74
N PRO A 325 15.54 19.62 -0.25
CA PRO A 325 14.66 18.59 0.28
C PRO A 325 13.89 19.03 1.53
N VAL A 326 14.49 19.83 2.43
CA VAL A 326 13.80 20.33 3.64
C VAL A 326 12.58 21.16 3.26
N ILE A 327 12.77 22.15 2.38
CA ILE A 327 11.67 23.03 1.95
C ILE A 327 10.62 22.24 1.19
N CYS A 328 11.00 21.37 0.25
CA CYS A 328 10.03 20.64 -0.55
C CYS A 328 9.20 19.68 0.30
N HIS A 329 9.82 18.98 1.26
CA HIS A 329 9.08 18.14 2.21
C HIS A 329 8.21 18.97 3.14
N PHE A 330 8.71 20.10 3.65
CA PHE A 330 7.95 20.99 4.53
C PHE A 330 6.71 21.58 3.84
N LEU A 331 6.83 22.11 2.62
CA LEU A 331 5.69 22.63 1.86
C LEU A 331 4.66 21.54 1.57
N ASN A 332 5.11 20.33 1.24
CA ASN A 332 4.22 19.19 1.09
C ASN A 332 3.53 18.83 2.43
N ASP A 333 4.26 18.84 3.55
CA ASP A 333 3.72 18.57 4.88
C ASP A 333 2.68 19.62 5.29
N VAL A 334 2.89 20.90 4.97
CA VAL A 334 1.92 21.99 5.21
C VAL A 334 0.59 21.69 4.50
N VAL A 335 0.63 21.38 3.20
CA VAL A 335 -0.58 21.02 2.44
C VAL A 335 -1.20 19.74 2.99
N THR A 336 -0.38 18.74 3.31
CA THR A 336 -0.84 17.47 3.91
C THR A 336 -1.61 17.72 5.21
N VAL A 337 -1.09 18.58 6.10
CA VAL A 337 -1.76 18.97 7.35
C VAL A 337 -3.07 19.69 7.07
N LYS A 338 -3.09 20.64 6.13
CA LYS A 338 -4.30 21.42 5.78
C LYS A 338 -5.41 20.51 5.22
N ARG A 339 -5.06 19.50 4.40
CA ARG A 339 -6.02 18.63 3.72
C ARG A 339 -6.45 17.40 4.52
N TYR A 340 -5.49 16.70 5.09
CA TYR A 340 -5.68 15.35 5.64
C TYR A 340 -5.49 15.34 7.16
N GLY A 341 -5.01 16.45 7.73
CA GLY A 341 -4.67 16.55 9.14
C GLY A 341 -3.25 16.07 9.44
N PHE A 342 -2.74 16.50 10.58
CA PHE A 342 -1.37 16.23 11.02
C PHE A 342 -1.01 14.74 11.13
N LYS A 343 -1.98 13.90 11.53
CA LYS A 343 -1.77 12.45 11.67
C LYS A 343 -1.31 11.79 10.38
N GLU A 344 -1.68 12.32 9.23
CA GLU A 344 -1.29 11.79 7.92
C GLU A 344 0.24 11.88 7.70
N VAL A 345 0.88 12.93 8.21
CA VAL A 345 2.35 13.09 8.09
C VAL A 345 3.07 12.01 8.90
N TYR A 346 2.57 11.71 10.10
CA TYR A 346 3.10 10.68 10.97
C TYR A 346 2.86 9.28 10.40
N ASP A 347 1.65 9.01 9.93
CA ASP A 347 1.28 7.75 9.30
C ASP A 347 2.18 7.44 8.10
N LEU A 348 2.38 8.41 7.21
CA LEU A 348 3.25 8.24 6.04
C LEU A 348 4.70 7.95 6.44
N TYR A 349 5.23 8.69 7.43
CA TYR A 349 6.60 8.50 7.91
C TYR A 349 6.79 7.11 8.53
N LEU A 350 5.89 6.71 9.43
CA LEU A 350 5.99 5.42 10.12
C LEU A 350 5.77 4.26 9.16
N THR A 351 4.80 4.35 8.27
CA THR A 351 4.56 3.30 7.27
C THR A 351 5.81 3.09 6.40
N GLN A 352 6.48 4.16 5.99
CA GLN A 352 7.74 4.07 5.23
C GLN A 352 8.89 3.44 6.02
N GLN A 353 8.98 3.72 7.31
CA GLN A 353 10.10 3.26 8.11
C GLN A 353 9.88 1.86 8.70
N PHE A 354 8.65 1.53 9.09
CA PHE A 354 8.28 0.40 9.94
C PHE A 354 7.32 -0.60 9.30
N ALA A 355 6.59 -0.26 8.24
CA ALA A 355 5.67 -1.21 7.60
C ALA A 355 6.16 -1.70 6.23
N ASN A 356 7.08 -0.95 5.61
CA ASN A 356 7.46 -1.09 4.20
C ASN A 356 8.56 -2.12 3.93
N SER A 357 8.42 -3.36 4.44
CA SER A 357 9.14 -4.44 3.78
C SER A 357 8.57 -4.66 2.38
N LYS A 358 9.46 -4.72 1.39
CA LYS A 358 9.15 -5.06 -0.01
C LYS A 358 9.00 -6.56 -0.25
N SER A 359 9.25 -7.38 0.78
CA SER A 359 9.25 -8.83 0.66
C SER A 359 8.07 -9.50 1.35
N VAL A 360 7.35 -8.81 2.22
CA VAL A 360 6.27 -9.41 3.03
C VAL A 360 4.95 -9.45 2.27
N LEU A 361 4.32 -10.63 2.24
CA LEU A 361 2.94 -10.84 1.83
C LEU A 361 2.12 -11.33 3.04
N GLY A 362 0.89 -10.86 3.18
CA GLY A 362 0.03 -11.24 4.31
C GLY A 362 0.47 -10.63 5.64
N LYS A 363 0.47 -11.42 6.72
CA LYS A 363 0.65 -10.97 8.10
C LYS A 363 2.11 -10.69 8.48
N ASP A 364 3.07 -11.47 7.97
CA ASP A 364 4.51 -11.26 8.20
C ASP A 364 5.35 -11.99 7.12
N LEU A 365 6.68 -11.82 7.17
CA LEU A 365 7.58 -12.56 6.30
C LEU A 365 7.61 -14.03 6.70
N ASP A 366 7.23 -14.88 5.76
CA ASP A 366 7.60 -16.29 5.74
C ASP A 366 8.14 -16.58 4.33
N LEU A 367 9.37 -17.08 4.24
CA LEU A 367 10.03 -17.37 2.96
C LEU A 367 9.65 -18.75 2.42
N LEU A 368 8.98 -19.57 3.25
CA LEU A 368 8.50 -20.89 2.90
C LEU A 368 9.62 -21.73 2.30
N ASN A 369 10.80 -21.76 2.90
CA ASN A 369 11.86 -22.67 2.49
C ASN A 369 11.69 -23.99 3.27
N TRP A 370 10.63 -24.73 2.92
CA TRP A 370 10.16 -25.90 3.67
C TRP A 370 10.92 -27.18 3.31
N HIS A 371 11.34 -27.30 2.05
CA HIS A 371 12.00 -28.50 1.55
C HIS A 371 13.43 -28.22 1.09
N GLU A 372 14.21 -29.29 0.94
CA GLU A 372 15.59 -29.23 0.49
C GLU A 372 15.71 -28.53 -0.88
N GLY A 373 16.75 -27.72 -1.06
CA GLY A 373 17.00 -26.95 -2.28
C GLY A 373 16.26 -25.61 -2.37
N GLU A 374 15.33 -25.31 -1.45
CA GLU A 374 14.65 -24.02 -1.40
C GLU A 374 15.47 -22.97 -0.65
N ASN A 375 15.90 -21.91 -1.36
CA ASN A 375 16.73 -20.85 -0.77
C ASN A 375 16.27 -19.46 -1.20
N ARG A 376 15.04 -19.09 -0.81
CA ARG A 376 14.51 -17.74 -1.01
C ARG A 376 15.08 -16.80 0.05
N LYS A 377 15.25 -15.53 -0.31
CA LYS A 377 15.73 -14.46 0.58
C LYS A 377 14.80 -13.26 0.50
N GLY A 378 14.51 -12.65 1.64
CA GLY A 378 13.68 -11.45 1.74
C GLY A 378 14.02 -10.66 3.01
N GLU A 379 13.63 -9.39 3.02
CA GLU A 379 13.82 -8.52 4.18
C GLU A 379 12.55 -8.55 5.02
N SER A 380 12.64 -8.91 6.31
CA SER A 380 11.50 -8.81 7.21
C SER A 380 11.23 -7.35 7.56
N VAL A 381 10.04 -7.09 8.09
CA VAL A 381 9.73 -5.77 8.60
C VAL A 381 10.58 -5.48 9.84
N ASN A 382 11.44 -4.47 9.78
CA ASN A 382 12.24 -4.07 10.93
C ASN A 382 11.45 -3.16 11.89
N ARG A 383 10.69 -3.79 12.78
CA ARG A 383 9.91 -3.11 13.84
C ARG A 383 10.79 -2.46 14.92
N ASN A 384 12.05 -2.88 15.05
CA ASN A 384 12.97 -2.37 16.06
C ASN A 384 13.73 -1.11 15.61
N ARG A 385 13.41 -0.54 14.45
CA ARG A 385 14.00 0.73 14.01
C ARG A 385 13.72 1.83 15.04
N ARG A 386 14.73 2.65 15.31
CA ARG A 386 14.53 3.82 16.19
C ARG A 386 14.04 5.00 15.36
N ILE A 387 13.14 5.78 15.95
CA ILE A 387 12.78 7.09 15.42
C ILE A 387 13.95 8.02 15.74
N TRP A 388 14.63 8.47 14.68
CA TRP A 388 15.80 9.32 14.81
C TRP A 388 15.61 10.57 13.97
N LEU A 389 15.39 11.69 14.66
CA LEU A 389 15.23 13.00 14.06
C LEU A 389 16.50 13.82 14.36
N ASN A 390 17.18 14.25 13.31
CA ASN A 390 18.34 15.14 13.41
C ASN A 390 18.15 16.33 12.46
N PHE A 391 18.26 17.55 12.98
CA PHE A 391 18.16 18.78 12.20
C PHE A 391 19.25 18.90 11.12
N ASP A 392 20.42 18.30 11.31
CA ASP A 392 21.49 18.26 10.30
C ASP A 392 21.13 17.38 9.10
N ARG A 393 20.06 16.58 9.20
CA ARG A 393 19.53 15.80 8.09
C ARG A 393 18.19 16.37 7.63
N PRO A 394 17.91 16.38 6.32
CA PRO A 394 16.65 16.93 5.81
C PRO A 394 15.41 16.31 6.44
N GLY A 395 15.45 15.00 6.70
CA GLY A 395 14.38 14.25 7.32
C GLY A 395 14.06 14.68 8.76
N GLY A 396 15.04 15.13 9.56
CA GLY A 396 14.76 15.67 10.89
C GLY A 396 14.42 17.16 10.86
N ALA A 397 15.04 17.92 9.97
CA ALA A 397 14.76 19.34 9.80
C ALA A 397 13.32 19.63 9.34
N ARG A 398 12.75 18.81 8.45
CA ARG A 398 11.33 18.92 8.08
C ARG A 398 10.39 18.82 9.30
N PHE A 399 10.70 17.97 10.28
CA PHE A 399 9.87 17.81 11.49
C PHE A 399 10.01 19.01 12.44
N VAL A 400 11.19 19.63 12.51
CA VAL A 400 11.36 20.89 13.24
C VAL A 400 10.54 22.01 12.61
N MET A 401 10.57 22.11 11.28
CA MET A 401 9.75 23.06 10.54
C MET A 401 8.25 22.79 10.71
N LEU A 402 7.86 21.50 10.68
CA LEU A 402 6.49 21.08 10.94
C LEU A 402 6.04 21.46 12.36
N ASP A 403 6.86 21.23 13.38
CA ASP A 403 6.54 21.64 14.76
C ASP A 403 6.29 23.15 14.86
N ALA A 404 7.16 23.95 14.26
CA ALA A 404 6.98 25.40 14.21
C ALA A 404 5.71 25.79 13.46
N TYR A 405 5.38 25.12 12.35
CA TYR A 405 4.15 25.38 11.61
C TYR A 405 2.91 25.02 12.42
N LEU A 406 2.91 23.91 13.16
CA LEU A 406 1.78 23.53 14.01
C LEU A 406 1.51 24.55 15.13
N ARG A 407 2.52 25.29 15.58
CA ARG A 407 2.38 26.32 16.62
C ARG A 407 2.03 27.69 16.07
N TYR A 408 2.61 28.07 14.94
CA TYR A 408 2.59 29.44 14.43
C TYR A 408 1.83 29.61 13.10
N GLY A 409 1.45 28.51 12.46
CA GLY A 409 0.66 28.49 11.23
C GLY A 409 1.29 29.29 10.10
N ASP A 410 0.45 30.04 9.40
CA ASP A 410 0.87 30.80 8.21
C ASP A 410 1.91 31.88 8.52
N LYS A 411 2.01 32.37 9.78
CA LYS A 411 3.06 33.33 10.20
C LYS A 411 4.47 32.77 9.94
N LEU A 412 4.67 31.47 10.15
CA LEU A 412 5.96 30.84 9.88
C LEU A 412 6.25 30.81 8.37
N THR A 413 5.26 30.38 7.58
CA THR A 413 5.44 30.27 6.12
C THR A 413 5.65 31.64 5.48
N ASP A 414 4.95 32.68 5.95
CA ASP A 414 5.11 34.05 5.47
C ASP A 414 6.49 34.61 5.80
N ALA A 415 6.95 34.48 7.06
CA ALA A 415 8.27 34.93 7.46
C ALA A 415 9.40 34.21 6.70
N LEU A 416 9.26 32.89 6.50
CA LEU A 416 10.21 32.10 5.72
C LEU A 416 10.24 32.57 4.26
N ARG A 417 9.07 32.77 3.64
CA ARG A 417 8.94 33.28 2.28
C ARG A 417 9.63 34.64 2.14
N GLU A 418 9.32 35.59 3.02
CA GLU A 418 9.85 36.95 2.98
C GLU A 418 11.38 36.98 3.11
N LYS A 419 11.95 36.17 4.01
CA LYS A 419 13.42 36.06 4.11
C LYS A 419 14.02 35.49 2.84
N LEU A 420 13.44 34.42 2.29
CA LEU A 420 13.97 33.77 1.10
C LEU A 420 13.91 34.66 -0.13
N THR A 421 12.84 35.44 -0.31
CA THR A 421 12.68 36.34 -1.45
C THR A 421 13.50 37.63 -1.32
N SER A 422 13.83 38.05 -0.11
CA SER A 422 14.63 39.27 0.16
C SER A 422 16.14 39.07 0.15
N LEU A 423 16.65 37.85 -0.09
CA LEU A 423 18.08 37.55 -0.07
C LEU A 423 18.88 38.35 -1.12
N LYS A 424 19.69 39.32 -0.64
CA LYS A 424 20.61 40.10 -1.48
C LYS A 424 21.94 39.39 -1.77
N LYS A 425 22.34 38.43 -0.95
CA LYS A 425 23.57 37.63 -1.08
C LYS A 425 23.28 36.16 -0.77
N SER A 426 24.19 35.28 -1.14
CA SER A 426 24.05 33.86 -0.84
C SER A 426 24.25 33.59 0.64
N GLU A 427 23.24 33.03 1.30
CA GLU A 427 23.26 32.65 2.71
C GLU A 427 23.24 31.13 2.90
N ASN A 428 23.55 30.67 4.12
CA ASN A 428 23.34 29.29 4.51
C ASN A 428 21.84 29.10 4.86
N GLY A 429 21.18 28.17 4.19
CA GLY A 429 19.75 27.88 4.30
C GLY A 429 19.38 27.33 5.67
N LYS A 430 20.26 26.54 6.29
CA LYS A 430 20.08 26.07 7.67
C LYS A 430 20.09 27.22 8.67
N GLU A 431 21.04 28.15 8.55
CA GLU A 431 21.09 29.38 9.38
C GLU A 431 19.87 30.26 9.12
N LEU A 432 19.43 30.38 7.87
CA LEU A 432 18.23 31.13 7.51
C LEU A 432 17.00 30.56 8.22
N ILE A 433 16.79 29.24 8.16
CA ILE A 433 15.70 28.56 8.85
C ILE A 433 15.78 28.81 10.37
N GLN A 434 16.97 28.72 10.96
CA GLN A 434 17.17 29.03 12.38
C GLN A 434 16.76 30.47 12.73
N LYS A 435 17.14 31.46 11.91
CA LYS A 435 16.74 32.86 12.10
C LYS A 435 15.21 33.01 12.04
N VAL A 436 14.56 32.42 11.04
CA VAL A 436 13.09 32.47 10.92
C VAL A 436 12.41 31.86 12.14
N ILE A 437 12.85 30.67 12.57
CA ILE A 437 12.31 30.03 13.77
C ILE A 437 12.48 30.94 14.99
N ALA A 438 13.67 31.53 15.17
CA ALA A 438 13.94 32.37 16.32
C ALA A 438 13.06 33.63 16.35
N GLU A 439 12.86 34.27 15.19
CA GLU A 439 12.03 35.46 15.05
C GLU A 439 10.54 35.16 15.27
N VAL A 440 10.02 34.08 14.67
CA VAL A 440 8.60 33.75 14.76
C VAL A 440 8.24 33.19 16.14
N SER A 441 9.14 32.42 16.76
CA SER A 441 8.89 31.81 18.07
C SER A 441 9.24 32.72 19.25
N ASN A 442 10.01 33.78 19.04
CA ASN A 442 10.70 34.54 20.10
C ASN A 442 11.58 33.67 21.02
N VAL A 443 12.06 32.52 20.54
CA VAL A 443 12.94 31.59 21.27
C VAL A 443 14.21 31.37 20.46
N PRO A 444 15.42 31.47 21.05
CA PRO A 444 16.65 31.16 20.33
C PRO A 444 16.60 29.77 19.67
N ALA A 445 17.02 29.68 18.40
CA ALA A 445 16.93 28.44 17.63
C ALA A 445 17.65 27.26 18.29
N GLU A 446 18.76 27.53 18.99
CA GLU A 446 19.53 26.57 19.78
C GLU A 446 18.70 25.92 20.90
N LYS A 447 17.70 26.62 21.44
CA LYS A 447 16.75 26.09 22.42
C LYS A 447 15.52 25.48 21.76
N TYR A 448 15.03 26.10 20.69
CA TYR A 448 13.83 25.65 19.99
C TYR A 448 14.03 24.28 19.33
N ILE A 449 15.11 24.12 18.55
CA ILE A 449 15.33 22.93 17.72
C ILE A 449 15.37 21.63 18.55
N PRO A 450 16.15 21.53 19.64
CA PRO A 450 16.15 20.32 20.47
C PRO A 450 14.78 20.04 21.10
N ALA A 451 14.05 21.08 21.51
CA ALA A 451 12.71 20.95 22.08
C ALA A 451 11.70 20.43 21.05
N ALA A 452 11.72 20.98 19.83
CA ALA A 452 10.89 20.53 18.71
C ALA A 452 11.19 19.07 18.33
N ILE A 453 12.48 18.70 18.23
CA ILE A 453 12.89 17.32 17.97
C ILE A 453 12.36 16.38 19.05
N LYS A 454 12.50 16.76 20.33
CA LYS A 454 12.01 15.97 21.45
C LYS A 454 10.49 15.79 21.38
N ALA A 455 9.75 16.85 21.09
CA ALA A 455 8.29 16.82 20.97
C ALA A 455 7.82 15.95 19.79
N GLN A 456 8.39 16.14 18.61
CA GLN A 456 8.03 15.37 17.41
C GLN A 456 8.39 13.88 17.56
N LYS A 457 9.56 13.57 18.16
CA LYS A 457 9.94 12.20 18.46
C LYS A 457 8.94 11.53 19.42
N ALA A 458 8.60 12.19 20.53
CA ALA A 458 7.63 11.67 21.49
C ALA A 458 6.25 11.47 20.86
N GLY A 459 5.82 12.43 20.01
CA GLY A 459 4.55 12.31 19.28
C GLY A 459 4.54 11.14 18.30
N LEU A 460 5.63 10.94 17.55
CA LEU A 460 5.78 9.81 16.64
C LEU A 460 5.83 8.47 17.39
N GLU A 461 6.51 8.40 18.54
CA GLU A 461 6.52 7.20 19.39
C GLU A 461 5.11 6.88 19.90
N GLN A 462 4.39 7.87 20.44
CA GLN A 462 3.02 7.69 20.89
C GLN A 462 2.08 7.27 19.74
N PHE A 463 2.26 7.85 18.55
CA PHE A 463 1.45 7.50 17.39
C PHE A 463 1.77 6.08 16.89
N ARG A 464 3.06 5.70 16.91
CA ARG A 464 3.53 4.35 16.58
C ARG A 464 2.92 3.29 17.50
N GLU A 465 2.91 3.54 18.80
CA GLU A 465 2.27 2.66 19.80
C GLU A 465 0.77 2.50 19.52
N LYS A 466 0.06 3.60 19.21
CA LYS A 466 -1.38 3.55 18.88
C LYS A 466 -1.70 2.77 17.61
N MET A 467 -0.80 2.81 16.63
CA MET A 467 -0.96 2.13 15.34
C MET A 467 -0.39 0.70 15.34
N ASN A 468 0.13 0.22 16.49
CA ASN A 468 0.75 -1.10 16.64
C ASN A 468 1.89 -1.38 15.63
N PHE A 469 2.74 -0.38 15.36
CA PHE A 469 3.90 -0.49 14.47
C PHE A 469 5.18 -1.03 15.13
#